data_AF-A0AAV2IVI6-F1
#
_entry.id   AF-A0AAV2IVI6-F1
#
_cell.length_a   1.000
_cell.length_b   1.000
_cell.length_c   1.000
_cell.angle_alpha   90.00
_cell.angle_beta   90.00
_cell.angle_gamma   90.00
#
_symmetry.space_group_name_H-M   'P 1'
#
loop_
_entity.id
_entity.type
_entity.pdbx_description
1 polymer ?
#
loop_
_entity_poly.entity_id
_entity_poly.type
_entity_poly.pdbx_seq_one_letter_code
_entity_poly.pdbx_strand_id
1 'polypeptide(L)'
;SSGDENCDRCPICLNRLRNQDIGTPESCDHCFCLECIQEWARVTNTCPVDRQVFRIVLARHAGEEKIYKQFPVDDTKQDNEEVEDDPTFCEVCGQSDREDRLLLCDGCDMG
;
A
#
# COMPACT_ATOMS: atom_id res chain seq x y z
N SER A 1 6.53 33.76 14.50
CA SER A 1 6.50 32.41 15.09
C SER A 1 6.98 31.44 14.06
N SER A 2 8.01 30.67 14.40
CA SER A 2 8.82 29.81 13.53
C SER A 2 7.96 28.86 12.71
N GLY A 3 8.19 28.82 11.40
CA GLY A 3 7.33 28.17 10.40
C GLY A 3 8.08 27.11 9.60
N ASP A 4 9.11 26.52 10.19
CA ASP A 4 10.06 25.63 9.54
C ASP A 4 9.95 24.24 10.19
N GLU A 5 8.83 23.54 10.00
CA GLU A 5 8.68 22.16 10.50
C GLU A 5 8.02 21.24 9.46
N ASN A 6 8.44 21.29 8.19
CA ASN A 6 7.88 20.37 7.18
C ASN A 6 8.47 18.94 7.26
N CYS A 7 9.40 18.68 8.18
CA CYS A 7 10.11 17.39 8.29
C CYS A 7 10.59 17.10 9.73
N ASP A 8 10.04 17.78 10.75
CA ASP A 8 10.52 17.63 12.13
C ASP A 8 9.85 16.48 12.89
N ARG A 9 8.69 16.02 12.43
CA ARG A 9 7.92 14.94 13.07
C ARG A 9 7.53 13.89 12.05
N CYS A 10 7.67 12.62 12.43
CA CYS A 10 7.20 11.51 11.63
C CYS A 10 5.66 11.48 11.66
N PRO A 11 4.94 11.51 10.53
CA PRO A 11 3.48 11.45 10.54
C PRO A 11 2.93 10.06 10.93
N ILE A 12 3.76 9.01 10.94
CA ILE A 12 3.35 7.64 11.34
C ILE A 12 3.39 7.47 12.86
N CYS A 13 4.51 7.83 13.50
CA CYS A 13 4.70 7.63 14.95
C CYS A 13 4.66 8.93 15.78
N LEU A 14 4.54 10.09 15.12
CA LEU A 14 4.49 11.43 15.71
C LEU A 14 5.76 11.84 16.49
N ASN A 15 6.83 11.03 16.46
CA ASN A 15 8.11 11.34 17.10
C ASN A 15 8.95 12.32 16.30
N ARG A 16 9.86 13.00 17.00
CA ARG A 16 10.80 13.96 16.40
C ARG A 16 11.88 13.26 15.58
N LEU A 17 12.08 13.76 14.36
CA LEU A 17 13.04 13.28 13.37
C LEU A 17 14.46 13.84 13.57
N ARG A 18 14.86 14.12 14.81
CA ARG A 18 16.11 14.84 15.11
C ARG A 18 17.26 13.94 15.58
N ASN A 19 16.97 12.71 16.00
CA ASN A 19 17.94 11.78 16.61
C ASN A 19 17.91 10.37 15.99
N GLN A 20 17.32 10.22 14.81
CA GLN A 20 17.11 8.93 14.16
C GLN A 20 17.21 9.10 12.63
N ASP A 21 17.46 8.00 11.94
CA ASP A 21 17.53 8.03 10.48
C ASP A 21 16.19 8.37 9.86
N ILE A 22 16.25 9.11 8.76
CA ILE A 22 15.10 9.62 8.04
C ILE A 22 14.96 8.84 6.75
N GLY A 23 13.79 8.24 6.56
CA GLY A 23 13.41 7.60 5.32
C GLY A 23 12.51 8.53 4.50
N THR A 24 12.86 8.72 3.23
CA THR A 24 12.09 9.51 2.26
C THR A 24 11.77 8.63 1.06
N PRO A 25 10.50 8.49 0.66
CA PRO A 25 10.14 7.75 -0.56
C PRO A 25 10.78 8.40 -1.79
N GLU A 26 11.25 7.62 -2.77
CA GLU A 26 11.81 8.21 -4.00
C GLU A 26 10.78 9.05 -4.79
N SER A 27 9.49 8.75 -4.62
CA SER A 27 8.40 9.39 -5.37
C SER A 27 7.94 10.71 -4.77
N CYS A 28 8.32 11.06 -3.52
CA CYS A 28 7.86 12.29 -2.89
C CYS A 28 8.79 12.77 -1.76
N ASP A 29 8.78 14.06 -1.47
CA ASP A 29 9.63 14.69 -0.44
C ASP A 29 9.12 14.55 1.01
N HIS A 30 8.22 13.59 1.28
CA HIS A 30 7.68 13.38 2.63
C HIS A 30 8.68 12.62 3.52
N CYS A 31 8.93 13.16 4.71
CA CYS A 31 9.87 12.60 5.66
C CYS A 31 9.22 11.70 6.70
N PHE A 32 9.79 10.53 6.91
CA PHE A 32 9.38 9.59 7.94
C PHE A 32 10.58 9.08 8.72
N CYS A 33 10.33 8.48 9.88
CA CYS A 33 11.38 7.73 10.55
C CYS A 33 11.72 6.50 9.70
N LEU A 34 13.01 6.17 9.57
CA LEU A 34 13.45 5.05 8.73
C LEU A 34 12.71 3.75 9.07
N GLU A 35 12.61 3.44 10.37
CA GLU A 35 11.87 2.26 10.85
C GLU A 35 10.39 2.31 10.42
N CYS A 36 9.74 3.46 10.58
CA CYS A 36 8.31 3.63 10.29
C CYS A 36 7.98 3.38 8.82
N ILE A 37 8.75 3.99 7.92
CA ILE A 37 8.52 3.84 6.48
C ILE A 37 9.00 2.49 5.96
N GLN A 38 10.00 1.86 6.58
CA GLN A 38 10.39 0.49 6.27
C GLN A 38 9.28 -0.49 6.63
N GLU A 39 8.72 -0.40 7.83
CA GLU A 39 7.60 -1.27 8.24
C GLU A 39 6.37 -1.03 7.37
N TRP A 40 6.10 0.23 7.01
CA TRP A 40 5.04 0.57 6.07
C TRP A 40 5.26 -0.05 4.69
N ALA A 41 6.48 0.07 4.16
CA ALA A 41 6.88 -0.50 2.87
C ALA A 41 6.72 -2.03 2.79
N ARG A 42 6.79 -2.75 3.92
CA ARG A 42 6.52 -4.20 3.94
C ARG A 42 5.06 -4.55 3.64
N VAL A 43 4.14 -3.62 3.90
CA VAL A 43 2.70 -3.82 3.77
C VAL A 43 2.17 -3.14 2.51
N THR A 44 2.64 -1.93 2.22
CA THR A 44 2.22 -1.16 1.05
C THR A 44 3.34 -0.26 0.55
N ASN A 45 3.43 -0.16 -0.78
CA ASN A 45 4.39 0.66 -1.50
C ASN A 45 3.85 2.07 -1.79
N THR A 46 2.85 2.56 -1.04
CA THR A 46 2.21 3.86 -1.27
C THR A 46 2.49 4.83 -0.14
N CYS A 47 2.78 6.10 -0.43
CA CYS A 47 3.10 7.09 0.58
C CYS A 47 1.91 7.29 1.55
N PRO A 48 2.11 7.29 2.88
CA PRO A 48 1.02 7.51 3.85
C PRO A 48 0.32 8.86 3.72
N VAL A 49 1.01 9.87 3.18
CA VAL A 49 0.53 11.26 3.10
C VAL A 49 -0.19 11.51 1.78
N ASP A 50 0.48 11.20 0.66
CA ASP A 50 0.02 11.58 -0.69
C ASP A 50 -0.37 10.37 -1.56
N ARG A 51 -0.23 9.15 -1.01
CA ARG A 51 -0.57 7.87 -1.68
C ARG A 51 0.20 7.58 -2.98
N GLN A 52 1.26 8.34 -3.26
CA GLN A 52 2.15 8.07 -4.38
C GLN A 52 2.88 6.74 -4.19
N VAL A 53 2.88 5.92 -5.25
CA VAL A 53 3.59 4.64 -5.28
C VAL A 53 5.10 4.89 -5.33
N PHE A 54 5.87 4.26 -4.45
CA PHE A 54 7.33 4.31 -4.39
C PHE A 54 7.90 2.90 -4.33
N ARG A 55 9.05 2.67 -4.98
CA ARG A 55 9.72 1.36 -4.98
C ARG A 55 11.00 1.37 -4.17
N ILE A 56 11.49 2.55 -3.81
CA ILE A 56 12.72 2.72 -3.07
C ILE A 56 12.48 3.75 -1.95
N VAL A 57 12.98 3.41 -0.76
CA VAL A 57 13.08 4.33 0.38
C VAL A 57 14.53 4.80 0.49
N LEU A 58 14.72 6.11 0.41
CA LEU A 58 16.01 6.78 0.55
C LEU A 58 16.28 7.09 2.03
N ALA A 59 17.37 6.57 2.58
CA ALA A 59 17.75 6.76 3.97
C ALA A 59 18.90 7.76 4.14
N ARG A 60 18.68 8.74 5.01
CA ARG A 60 19.63 9.80 5.36
C ARG A 60 19.74 9.95 6.89
N HIS A 61 20.88 10.42 7.37
CA HIS A 61 21.06 10.72 8.79
C HIS A 61 20.33 12.01 9.18
N ALA A 62 19.95 12.14 10.45
CA ALA A 62 19.29 13.34 10.96
C ALA A 62 20.21 14.57 10.81
N GLY A 63 19.74 15.57 10.06
CA GLY A 63 20.51 16.79 9.78
C GLY A 63 21.49 16.67 8.61
N GLU A 64 21.53 15.52 7.92
CA GLU A 64 22.29 15.35 6.69
C GLU A 64 21.35 15.25 5.47
N GLU A 65 21.74 15.92 4.39
CA GLU A 65 21.03 15.81 3.10
C GLU A 65 21.50 14.61 2.27
N LYS A 66 22.65 14.03 2.64
CA LYS A 66 23.27 12.94 1.90
C LYS A 66 22.57 11.62 2.21
N ILE A 67 22.11 10.95 1.16
CA ILE A 67 21.58 9.59 1.26
C ILE A 67 22.75 8.62 1.47
N TYR A 68 22.75 7.94 2.60
CA TYR A 68 23.79 6.95 2.93
C TYR A 68 23.39 5.54 2.48
N LYS A 69 22.08 5.28 2.35
CA LYS A 69 21.56 3.96 1.98
C LYS A 69 20.20 4.06 1.29
N GLN A 70 19.90 3.10 0.43
CA GLN A 70 18.60 2.98 -0.23
C GLN A 70 18.04 1.58 0.06
N PHE A 71 16.76 1.52 0.36
CA PHE A 71 16.05 0.28 0.68
C PHE A 71 15.03 0.02 -0.42
N PRO A 72 15.23 -1.02 -1.26
CA PRO A 72 14.21 -1.43 -2.22
C PRO A 72 13.02 -1.99 -1.46
N VAL A 73 11.82 -1.56 -1.86
CA VAL A 73 10.55 -2.10 -1.42
C VAL A 73 10.25 -3.29 -2.33
N ASP A 74 10.26 -4.48 -1.77
CA ASP A 74 9.79 -5.65 -2.50
C ASP A 74 8.28 -5.48 -2.66
N ASP A 75 7.82 -5.41 -3.90
CA ASP A 75 6.42 -5.69 -4.20
C ASP A 75 6.22 -7.16 -3.83
N THR A 76 6.01 -7.46 -2.55
CA THR A 76 5.45 -8.74 -2.14
C THR A 76 4.13 -8.76 -2.86
N LYS A 77 4.18 -9.43 -4.01
CA LYS A 77 3.05 -9.78 -4.84
C LYS A 77 2.02 -10.18 -3.83
N GLN A 78 0.97 -9.37 -3.68
CA GLN A 78 -0.26 -9.87 -3.16
C GLN A 78 -0.46 -11.12 -3.98
N ASP A 79 -0.34 -12.23 -3.26
CA ASP A 79 -0.25 -13.54 -3.81
C ASP A 79 -1.29 -13.60 -4.92
N ASN A 80 -0.83 -13.93 -6.12
CA ASN A 80 -1.72 -14.37 -7.16
C ASN A 80 -2.15 -15.80 -6.76
N GLU A 81 -2.67 -15.96 -5.53
CA GLU A 81 -3.88 -16.70 -5.25
C GLU A 81 -4.93 -16.03 -6.15
N GLU A 82 -4.83 -16.35 -7.45
CA GLU A 82 -5.99 -16.63 -8.27
C GLU A 82 -6.80 -17.59 -7.43
N VAL A 83 -7.66 -17.01 -6.59
CA VAL A 83 -8.80 -17.64 -5.97
C VAL A 83 -9.32 -18.56 -7.07
N GLU A 84 -9.20 -19.86 -6.81
CA GLU A 84 -9.77 -20.90 -7.62
C GLU A 84 -11.11 -20.36 -8.11
N ASP A 85 -11.28 -20.31 -9.44
CA ASP A 85 -12.58 -20.20 -10.08
C ASP A 85 -13.40 -21.35 -9.49
N ASP A 86 -14.01 -21.13 -8.33
CA ASP A 86 -15.10 -21.92 -7.80
C ASP A 86 -16.28 -21.36 -8.57
N PRO A 87 -16.66 -22.00 -9.68
CA PRO A 87 -17.77 -21.51 -10.45
C PRO A 87 -18.95 -21.65 -9.50
N THR A 88 -19.61 -20.54 -9.20
CA THR A 88 -20.87 -20.58 -8.44
C THR A 88 -21.90 -21.30 -9.33
N PHE A 89 -21.89 -22.63 -9.25
CA PHE A 89 -22.86 -23.48 -9.91
C PHE A 89 -24.17 -23.38 -9.13
N CYS A 90 -25.28 -23.19 -9.83
CA CYS A 90 -26.60 -23.32 -9.24
C CYS A 90 -26.80 -24.77 -8.78
N GLU A 91 -26.92 -25.02 -7.47
CA GLU A 91 -27.15 -26.36 -6.88
C GLU A 91 -28.47 -27.02 -7.32
N VAL A 92 -29.30 -26.32 -8.10
CA VAL A 92 -30.57 -26.83 -8.65
C VAL A 92 -30.44 -27.35 -10.09
N CYS A 93 -29.60 -26.75 -10.93
CA CYS A 93 -29.52 -27.12 -12.36
C CYS A 93 -28.10 -27.37 -12.90
N GLY A 94 -27.03 -27.09 -12.15
CA GLY A 94 -25.66 -27.55 -12.44
C GLY A 94 -25.02 -27.08 -13.75
N GLN A 95 -25.58 -26.08 -14.44
CA GLN A 95 -25.05 -25.56 -15.69
C GLN A 95 -24.58 -24.11 -15.51
N SER A 96 -23.36 -23.83 -16.00
CA SER A 96 -22.76 -22.49 -16.10
C SER A 96 -22.86 -22.06 -17.56
N ASP A 97 -23.70 -21.07 -17.86
CA ASP A 97 -23.47 -20.22 -19.03
C ASP A 97 -23.97 -18.80 -18.74
N ARG A 98 -23.01 -18.02 -18.20
CA ARG A 98 -22.84 -16.56 -18.33
C ARG A 98 -24.06 -15.73 -18.75
N GLU A 99 -24.67 -15.05 -17.78
CA GLU A 99 -25.40 -13.80 -18.03
C GLU A 99 -24.84 -12.73 -17.08
N ASP A 100 -23.93 -11.89 -17.58
CA ASP A 100 -23.51 -10.69 -16.88
C ASP A 100 -24.69 -9.72 -16.74
N ARG A 101 -24.94 -9.31 -15.48
CA ARG A 101 -26.01 -8.43 -14.95
C ARG A 101 -27.25 -9.18 -14.46
N LEU A 102 -27.30 -9.37 -13.13
CA LEU A 102 -28.52 -9.32 -12.29
C LEU A 102 -29.83 -9.69 -13.03
N LEU A 103 -30.04 -10.97 -13.30
CA LEU A 103 -31.37 -11.51 -13.56
C LEU A 103 -31.62 -12.63 -12.55
N LEU A 104 -32.53 -12.34 -11.62
CA LEU A 104 -33.27 -13.35 -10.89
C LEU A 104 -33.73 -14.42 -11.90
N CYS A 105 -33.45 -15.67 -11.59
CA CYS A 105 -33.96 -16.82 -12.32
C CYS A 105 -35.50 -16.76 -12.33
N ASP A 106 -36.07 -16.21 -13.41
CA ASP A 106 -37.52 -16.20 -13.68
C ASP A 106 -37.98 -17.54 -14.30
N GLY A 107 -37.07 -18.51 -14.44
CA GLY A 107 -37.34 -19.81 -15.06
C GLY A 107 -37.92 -20.88 -14.14
N CYS A 108 -38.22 -20.56 -12.88
CA CYS A 108 -38.82 -21.51 -11.92
C CYS A 108 -40.25 -21.14 -11.52
N ASP A 109 -40.99 -20.42 -12.37
CA ASP A 109 -42.43 -20.22 -12.22
C ASP A 109 -43.16 -20.51 -13.54
N MET A 110 -43.31 -21.79 -13.86
CA MET A 110 -44.42 -22.26 -14.68
C MET A 110 -45.05 -23.45 -13.95
N GLY A 111 -46.28 -23.23 -13.48
CA GLY A 111 -47.11 -24.21 -12.80
C GLY A 111 -47.63 -25.34 -13.67
#